data_AF-A0AAJ0MG21-F1
#
_entry.id   AF-A0AAJ0MG21-F1
#
_cell.length_a   1.000
_cell.length_b   1.000
_cell.length_c   1.000
_cell.angle_alpha   90.00
_cell.angle_beta   90.00
_cell.angle_gamma   90.00
#
_symmetry.space_group_name_H-M   'P 1'
#
loop_
_entity.id
_entity.type
_entity.pdbx_description
1 polymer ?
#
loop_
_entity_poly.entity_id
_entity_poly.type
_entity_poly.pdbx_seq_one_letter_code
_entity_poly.pdbx_strand_id
1 'polypeptide(L)'
;MAGTVHEFTIREFEGLVRDQLTDIRRGNDQAAADFAWGIRATGSPKIADDDGAHHPDGSFAHEDAGVECVILEVSHSQQRHDLPFLADEYILGSNGRTQVVIGIDLEYREEKGKEARVTVWRPRYIEEDGEAVLEAAETETGVFRAVDGSLGWSPPQQLTESDEERLKAAEKRVKRQLSDEDSDYIPE
;
A
#
# COMPACT_ATOMS: atom_id res chain seq x y z
N MET A 1 9.10 10.19 23.23
CA MET A 1 9.90 9.10 22.62
C MET A 1 9.02 8.41 21.59
N ALA A 2 8.93 8.98 20.39
CA ALA A 2 8.18 8.42 19.27
C ALA A 2 8.93 7.23 18.61
N GLY A 3 10.26 7.29 18.56
CA GLY A 3 11.09 6.37 17.76
C GLY A 3 11.43 5.00 18.34
N THR A 4 10.60 4.36 19.16
CA THR A 4 10.84 2.94 19.53
C THR A 4 9.71 2.03 19.11
N VAL A 5 8.46 2.39 19.41
CA VAL A 5 7.33 1.55 19.00
C VAL A 5 6.97 1.78 17.53
N HIS A 6 7.06 3.01 17.03
CA HIS A 6 6.89 3.33 15.61
C HIS A 6 7.88 2.52 14.73
N GLU A 7 9.18 2.67 15.02
CA GLU A 7 10.26 1.87 14.40
C GLU A 7 10.08 0.36 14.55
N PHE A 8 9.63 -0.10 15.73
CA PHE A 8 9.37 -1.51 15.96
C PHE A 8 8.22 -2.02 15.09
N THR A 9 7.12 -1.26 15.01
CA THR A 9 5.97 -1.59 14.15
C THR A 9 6.38 -1.70 12.69
N ILE A 10 7.19 -0.77 12.18
CA ILE A 10 7.69 -0.82 10.80
C ILE A 10 8.48 -2.10 10.57
N ARG A 11 9.46 -2.39 11.44
CA ARG A 11 10.34 -3.57 11.29
C ARG A 11 9.57 -4.89 11.36
N GLU A 12 8.65 -5.02 12.30
CA GLU A 12 7.82 -6.22 12.43
C GLU A 12 6.89 -6.38 11.23
N PHE A 13 6.26 -5.30 10.75
CA PHE A 13 5.43 -5.33 9.56
C PHE A 13 6.23 -5.76 8.32
N GLU A 14 7.39 -5.14 8.08
CA GLU A 14 8.26 -5.53 6.98
C GLU A 14 8.71 -6.99 7.08
N GLY A 15 9.03 -7.46 8.29
CA GLY A 15 9.37 -8.85 8.56
C GLY A 15 8.25 -9.80 8.15
N LEU A 16 7.02 -9.52 8.58
CA LEU A 16 5.84 -10.33 8.24
C LEU A 16 5.59 -10.39 6.73
N VAL A 17 5.72 -9.27 6.02
CA VAL A 17 5.57 -9.25 4.56
C VAL A 17 6.66 -10.07 3.89
N ARG A 18 7.92 -9.98 4.34
CA ARG A 18 9.04 -10.77 3.79
C ARG A 18 8.87 -12.26 4.03
N ASP A 19 8.36 -12.65 5.19
CA ASP A 19 8.07 -14.05 5.51
C ASP A 19 6.97 -14.58 4.59
N GLN A 20 5.88 -13.82 4.43
CA GLN A 20 4.78 -14.21 3.53
C GLN A 20 5.25 -14.30 2.06
N LEU A 21 6.07 -13.36 1.59
CA LEU A 21 6.67 -13.45 0.25
C LEU A 21 7.57 -14.67 0.12
N THR A 22 8.31 -15.04 1.18
CA THR A 22 9.16 -16.24 1.19
C THR A 22 8.32 -17.52 1.08
N ASP A 23 7.17 -17.57 1.75
CA ASP A 23 6.25 -18.68 1.64
C ASP A 23 5.63 -18.78 0.24
N ILE A 24 5.22 -17.66 -0.35
CA ILE A 24 4.71 -17.60 -1.73
C ILE A 24 5.77 -18.09 -2.74
N ARG A 25 7.03 -17.63 -2.60
CA ARG A 25 8.16 -18.07 -3.44
C ARG A 25 8.42 -19.57 -3.37
N ARG A 26 8.02 -20.23 -2.29
CA ARG A 26 8.18 -21.67 -2.05
C ARG A 26 6.92 -22.47 -2.35
N GLY A 27 5.84 -21.80 -2.73
CA GLY A 27 4.57 -22.42 -3.07
C GLY A 27 4.62 -23.21 -4.37
N ASN A 28 3.52 -23.91 -4.68
CA ASN A 28 3.39 -24.71 -5.90
C ASN A 28 2.94 -23.91 -7.13
N ASP A 29 2.54 -22.65 -6.95
CA ASP A 29 2.18 -21.76 -8.06
C ASP A 29 3.43 -21.03 -8.56
N GLN A 30 3.93 -21.46 -9.72
CA GLN A 30 5.14 -20.91 -10.31
C GLN A 30 4.98 -19.44 -10.69
N ALA A 31 3.81 -19.03 -11.18
CA ALA A 31 3.59 -17.64 -11.60
C ALA A 31 3.60 -16.70 -10.38
N ALA A 32 2.93 -17.11 -9.29
CA ALA A 32 2.97 -16.37 -8.03
C ALA A 32 4.38 -16.33 -7.43
N ALA A 33 5.12 -17.44 -7.50
CA ALA A 33 6.48 -17.51 -7.01
C ALA A 33 7.42 -16.58 -7.79
N ASP A 34 7.36 -16.59 -9.13
CA ASP A 34 8.17 -15.75 -10.01
C ASP A 34 7.89 -14.26 -9.76
N PHE A 35 6.62 -13.87 -9.64
CA PHE A 35 6.23 -12.50 -9.29
C PHE A 35 6.75 -12.10 -7.90
N ALA A 36 6.60 -12.97 -6.89
CA ALA A 36 7.08 -12.68 -5.54
C ALA A 36 8.60 -12.56 -5.46
N TRP A 37 9.36 -13.21 -6.35
CA TRP A 37 10.82 -13.06 -6.45
C TRP A 37 11.25 -11.65 -6.89
N GLY A 38 10.46 -11.00 -7.75
CA GLY A 38 10.74 -9.64 -8.20
C GLY A 38 10.42 -8.55 -7.16
N ILE A 39 9.70 -8.88 -6.08
CA ILE A 39 9.32 -7.92 -5.03
C ILE A 39 10.47 -7.72 -4.03
N ARG A 40 10.83 -6.45 -3.81
CA ARG A 40 11.87 -6.02 -2.86
C ARG A 40 11.32 -4.98 -1.89
N ALA A 41 11.72 -5.07 -0.63
CA ALA A 41 11.56 -3.98 0.32
C ALA A 41 12.57 -2.87 -0.02
N THR A 42 12.06 -1.65 -0.20
CA THR A 42 12.83 -0.46 -0.60
C THR A 42 13.06 0.50 0.57
N GLY A 43 12.43 0.27 1.72
CA GLY A 43 12.62 1.07 2.94
C GLY A 43 11.92 2.42 2.84
N SER A 44 12.64 3.51 3.10
CA SER A 44 12.13 4.89 3.09
C SER A 44 12.70 5.73 1.92
N PRO A 45 12.46 5.33 0.66
CA PRO A 45 12.97 6.05 -0.50
C PRO A 45 12.40 7.46 -0.52
N LYS A 46 13.17 8.40 -1.07
CA LYS A 46 12.65 9.75 -1.30
C LYS A 46 11.71 9.69 -2.50
N ILE A 47 10.41 9.84 -2.26
CA ILE A 47 9.40 9.96 -3.31
C ILE A 47 9.19 11.44 -3.55
N ALA A 48 9.58 11.92 -4.73
CA ALA A 48 9.38 13.32 -5.12
C ALA A 48 8.00 13.48 -5.74
N ASP A 49 7.27 14.50 -5.30
CA ASP A 49 6.05 14.98 -5.94
C ASP A 49 6.17 16.48 -6.25
N ASP A 50 5.11 17.06 -6.80
CA ASP A 50 5.08 18.47 -7.19
C ASP A 50 5.05 19.44 -5.99
N ASP A 51 4.63 18.97 -4.79
CA ASP A 51 4.44 19.77 -3.58
C ASP A 51 5.59 19.61 -2.55
N GLY A 52 6.49 18.65 -2.77
CA GLY A 52 7.55 18.30 -1.85
C GLY A 52 8.20 16.96 -2.16
N ALA A 53 8.94 16.44 -1.20
CA ALA A 53 9.42 15.07 -1.29
C ALA A 53 9.24 14.39 0.05
N HIS A 54 8.49 13.30 0.02
CA HIS A 54 8.15 12.53 1.20
C HIS A 54 9.04 11.30 1.29
N HIS A 55 9.20 10.84 2.52
CA HIS A 55 9.91 9.62 2.84
C HIS A 55 8.93 8.72 3.57
N PRO A 56 8.39 7.68 2.92
CA PRO A 56 7.47 6.79 3.58
C PRO A 56 8.20 6.02 4.68
N ASP A 57 7.47 5.64 5.72
CA ASP A 57 8.00 4.81 6.80
C ASP A 57 8.49 3.43 6.29
N GLY A 58 7.83 2.87 5.27
CA GLY A 58 8.26 1.65 4.59
C GLY A 58 7.71 1.56 3.17
N SER A 59 8.33 0.73 2.33
CA SER A 59 7.87 0.57 0.94
C SER A 59 8.34 -0.74 0.31
N PHE A 60 7.60 -1.19 -0.71
CA PHE A 60 7.94 -2.34 -1.54
C PHE A 60 7.72 -2.03 -3.02
N ALA A 61 8.61 -2.53 -3.86
CA ALA A 61 8.54 -2.39 -5.30
C ALA A 61 8.80 -3.73 -5.99
N HIS A 62 8.13 -3.96 -7.12
CA HIS A 62 8.56 -4.99 -8.06
C HIS A 62 9.70 -4.43 -8.91
N GLU A 63 10.71 -5.24 -9.24
CA GLU A 63 11.88 -4.79 -10.01
C GLU A 63 11.53 -4.22 -11.39
N ASP A 64 10.39 -4.65 -11.95
CA ASP A 64 9.87 -4.17 -13.24
C ASP A 64 8.96 -2.92 -13.14
N ALA A 65 8.56 -2.48 -11.95
CA ALA A 65 7.55 -1.42 -11.79
C ALA A 65 8.11 0.00 -11.92
N GLY A 66 9.41 0.19 -11.70
CA GLY A 66 10.07 1.50 -11.75
C GLY A 66 9.64 2.51 -10.66
N VAL A 67 8.71 2.14 -9.77
CA VAL A 67 8.23 2.90 -8.61
C VAL A 67 7.83 1.97 -7.45
N GLU A 68 7.69 2.54 -6.26
CA GLU A 68 7.14 1.87 -5.08
C GLU A 68 5.66 1.52 -5.29
N CYS A 69 5.34 0.23 -5.36
CA CYS A 69 3.97 -0.25 -5.59
C CYS A 69 3.15 -0.33 -4.30
N VAL A 70 3.82 -0.51 -3.15
CA VAL A 70 3.21 -0.60 -1.83
C VAL A 70 3.95 0.33 -0.89
N ILE A 71 3.20 1.17 -0.18
CA ILE A 71 3.73 2.12 0.80
C ILE A 71 3.12 1.84 2.16
N LEU A 72 3.94 1.97 3.21
CA LEU A 72 3.56 1.88 4.61
C LEU A 72 3.82 3.24 5.27
N GLU A 73 2.81 3.73 5.99
CA GLU A 73 2.91 4.87 6.89
C GLU A 73 2.41 4.49 8.28
N VAL A 74 3.16 4.85 9.31
CA VAL A 74 2.80 4.59 10.70
C VAL A 74 2.61 5.95 11.39
N SER A 75 1.35 6.33 11.61
CA SER A 75 1.04 7.57 12.31
C SER A 75 0.89 7.35 13.82
N HIS A 76 1.31 8.34 14.60
CA HIS A 76 0.78 8.52 15.94
C HIS A 76 -0.62 9.15 15.87
N SER A 77 -1.50 8.85 16.83
CA SER A 77 -2.87 9.40 16.93
C SER A 77 -3.02 10.94 16.79
N GLN A 78 -1.92 11.68 16.94
CA GLN A 78 -1.87 13.14 16.76
C GLN A 78 -1.76 13.57 15.28
N GLN A 79 -1.23 12.70 14.43
CA GLN A 79 -0.99 12.90 12.99
C GLN A 79 -1.88 11.97 12.13
N ARG A 80 -2.82 11.26 12.74
CA ARG A 80 -3.76 10.37 12.03
C ARG A 80 -4.47 11.05 10.84
N HIS A 81 -4.75 12.34 10.97
CA HIS A 81 -5.41 13.12 9.92
C HIS A 81 -4.56 13.30 8.65
N ASP A 82 -3.25 13.03 8.74
CA ASP A 82 -2.31 13.15 7.62
C ASP A 82 -2.33 11.89 6.75
N LEU A 83 -2.78 10.72 7.26
CA LEU A 83 -2.74 9.45 6.51
C LEU A 83 -3.56 9.47 5.20
N PRO A 84 -4.81 9.98 5.15
CA PRO A 84 -5.54 10.07 3.90
C PRO A 84 -4.87 11.02 2.89
N PHE A 85 -4.28 12.11 3.38
CA PHE A 85 -3.56 13.07 2.54
C PHE A 85 -2.30 12.45 1.94
N LEU A 86 -1.50 11.74 2.75
CA LEU A 86 -0.34 10.97 2.26
C LEU A 86 -0.76 9.91 1.24
N ALA A 87 -1.91 9.25 1.44
CA ALA A 87 -2.42 8.28 0.48
C ALA A 87 -2.77 8.91 -0.87
N ASP A 88 -3.40 10.09 -0.86
CA ASP A 88 -3.63 10.89 -2.07
C ASP A 88 -2.31 11.28 -2.72
N GLU A 89 -1.35 11.84 -1.99
CA GLU A 89 -0.03 12.23 -2.54
C GLU A 89 0.67 11.06 -3.23
N TYR A 90 0.75 9.89 -2.59
CA TYR A 90 1.41 8.73 -3.17
C TYR A 90 0.67 8.11 -4.35
N ILE A 91 -0.66 8.00 -4.28
CA ILE A 91 -1.45 7.38 -5.34
C ILE A 91 -1.60 8.32 -6.54
N LEU A 92 -1.93 9.59 -6.31
CA LEU A 92 -2.08 10.58 -7.37
C LEU A 92 -0.73 11.00 -7.96
N GLY A 93 0.27 11.26 -7.11
CA GLY A 93 1.62 11.65 -7.55
C GLY A 93 2.33 10.57 -8.37
N SER A 94 1.98 9.30 -8.18
CA SER A 94 2.46 8.19 -9.02
C SER A 94 1.61 7.91 -10.26
N ASN A 95 0.54 8.69 -10.49
CA ASN A 95 -0.50 8.46 -11.48
C ASN A 95 -1.13 7.05 -11.37
N GLY A 96 -1.37 6.61 -10.14
CA GLY A 96 -2.00 5.33 -9.82
C GLY A 96 -1.07 4.12 -9.94
N ARG A 97 0.25 4.33 -10.08
CA ARG A 97 1.24 3.23 -10.10
C ARG A 97 1.52 2.67 -8.71
N THR A 98 1.48 3.51 -7.67
CA THR A 98 1.34 3.05 -6.29
C THR A 98 -0.01 2.36 -6.14
N GLN A 99 0.01 1.03 -5.99
CA GLN A 99 -1.20 0.21 -5.96
C GLN A 99 -1.83 0.12 -4.57
N VAL A 100 -1.03 0.32 -3.52
CA VAL A 100 -1.47 0.19 -2.13
C VAL A 100 -0.75 1.20 -1.25
N VAL A 101 -1.49 1.92 -0.43
CA VAL A 101 -0.96 2.65 0.73
C VAL A 101 -1.59 2.06 1.98
N ILE A 102 -0.76 1.68 2.96
CA ILE A 102 -1.16 1.08 4.22
C ILE A 102 -0.84 2.09 5.32
N GLY A 103 -1.87 2.57 6.01
CA GLY A 103 -1.74 3.43 7.18
C GLY A 103 -1.96 2.64 8.45
N ILE A 104 -1.00 2.70 9.37
CA ILE A 104 -1.13 2.15 10.72
C ILE A 104 -1.23 3.32 11.69
N ASP A 105 -2.41 3.52 12.27
CA ASP A 105 -2.64 4.51 13.32
C ASP A 105 -2.51 3.86 14.69
N LEU A 106 -1.59 4.38 15.49
CA LEU A 106 -1.27 3.87 16.82
C LEU A 106 -1.63 4.93 17.88
N GLU A 107 -2.52 4.57 18.81
CA GLU A 107 -2.75 5.37 20.02
C GLU A 107 -1.67 5.08 21.05
N TYR A 108 -1.02 6.15 21.50
CA TYR A 108 0.11 6.11 22.43
C TYR A 108 -0.13 6.88 23.71
N ARG A 109 -1.17 7.71 23.74
CA ARG A 109 -1.56 8.41 24.96
C ARG A 109 -2.19 7.38 25.90
N GLU A 110 -1.47 7.03 26.97
CA GLU A 110 -1.92 6.04 27.94
C GLU A 110 -3.34 6.35 28.45
N GLU A 111 -3.68 7.64 28.58
CA GLU A 111 -5.00 8.11 28.99
C GLU A 111 -6.11 7.87 27.94
N LYS A 112 -5.75 7.67 26.67
CA LYS A 112 -6.66 7.36 25.56
C LYS A 112 -6.68 5.88 25.21
N GLY A 113 -5.80 5.09 25.82
CA GLY A 113 -5.72 3.65 25.66
C GLY A 113 -4.68 3.20 24.65
N LYS A 114 -4.93 2.04 24.06
CA LYS A 114 -3.96 1.24 23.31
C LYS A 114 -4.42 0.86 21.90
N GLU A 115 -5.45 1.56 21.40
CA GLU A 115 -6.06 1.27 20.11
C GLU A 115 -5.02 1.33 18.99
N ALA A 116 -5.07 0.36 18.09
CA ALA A 116 -4.30 0.37 16.86
C ALA A 116 -5.22 0.01 15.69
N ARG A 117 -5.13 0.79 14.63
CA ARG A 117 -5.96 0.67 13.44
C ARG A 117 -5.09 0.55 12.21
N VAL A 118 -5.53 -0.27 11.26
CA VAL A 118 -5.02 -0.30 9.90
C VAL A 118 -6.08 0.29 8.98
N THR A 119 -5.64 1.07 8.00
CA THR A 119 -6.45 1.53 6.87
C THR A 119 -5.66 1.30 5.59
N VAL A 120 -6.34 0.88 4.53
CA VAL A 120 -5.74 0.57 3.23
C VAL A 120 -6.40 1.41 2.15
N TRP A 121 -5.58 2.16 1.41
CA TRP A 121 -6.00 2.91 0.24
C TRP A 121 -5.50 2.27 -1.05
N ARG A 122 -6.32 2.32 -2.09
CA ARG A 122 -6.01 1.81 -3.43
C ARG A 122 -6.45 2.80 -4.50
N PRO A 123 -5.77 2.86 -5.66
CA PRO A 123 -6.21 3.68 -6.78
C PRO A 123 -7.59 3.23 -7.26
N ARG A 124 -8.52 4.17 -7.31
CA ARG A 124 -9.83 3.99 -7.93
C ARG A 124 -10.01 5.06 -8.99
N TYR A 125 -10.57 4.66 -10.12
CA TYR A 125 -10.92 5.62 -11.16
C TYR A 125 -12.43 5.69 -11.24
N ILE A 126 -12.93 6.90 -11.16
CA ILE A 126 -14.35 7.24 -11.24
C ILE A 126 -14.60 8.05 -12.52
N GLU A 127 -15.83 8.03 -13.01
CA GLU A 127 -16.25 8.88 -14.12
C GLU A 127 -16.85 10.16 -13.56
N GLU A 128 -16.23 11.30 -13.85
CA GLU A 128 -16.72 12.64 -13.50
C GLU A 128 -16.75 13.50 -14.76
N ASP A 129 -17.91 14.09 -15.07
CA ASP A 129 -18.11 14.93 -16.26
C ASP A 129 -17.66 14.29 -17.60
N GLY A 130 -17.71 12.96 -17.68
CA GLY A 130 -17.30 12.17 -18.86
C GLY A 130 -15.80 11.90 -18.94
N GLU A 131 -15.02 12.28 -17.91
CA GLU A 131 -13.59 12.03 -17.79
C GLU A 131 -13.29 11.01 -16.69
N ALA A 132 -12.23 10.23 -16.88
CA ALA A 132 -11.76 9.29 -15.87
C ALA A 132 -10.85 10.00 -14.86
N VAL A 133 -11.34 10.18 -13.64
CA VAL A 133 -10.61 10.81 -12.54
C VAL A 133 -10.05 9.75 -11.60
N LEU A 134 -8.77 9.87 -11.23
CA LEU A 134 -8.11 9.00 -10.26
C LEU A 134 -8.29 9.56 -8.84
N GLU A 135 -8.56 8.68 -7.87
CA GLU A 135 -8.62 8.99 -6.44
C GLU A 135 -7.99 7.86 -5.60
N ALA A 136 -7.54 8.18 -4.38
CA ALA A 136 -7.16 7.20 -3.37
C ALA A 136 -8.40 6.73 -2.59
N ALA A 137 -8.97 5.58 -2.96
CA ALA A 137 -10.12 5.03 -2.26
C ALA A 137 -9.70 4.28 -1.00
N GLU A 138 -10.29 4.62 0.15
CA GLU A 138 -10.25 3.76 1.34
C GLU A 138 -11.01 2.46 1.04
N THR A 139 -10.29 1.34 1.00
CA THR A 139 -10.85 0.03 0.64
C THR A 139 -11.04 -0.89 1.84
N GLU A 140 -10.19 -0.75 2.86
CA GLU A 140 -10.24 -1.56 4.06
C GLU A 140 -9.87 -0.70 5.28
N THR A 141 -10.59 -0.88 6.39
CA THR A 141 -10.21 -0.29 7.68
C THR A 141 -10.59 -1.24 8.81
N GLY A 142 -9.73 -1.35 9.82
CA GLY A 142 -9.92 -2.30 10.91
C GLY A 142 -9.12 -1.96 12.15
N VAL A 143 -9.75 -2.11 13.32
CA VAL A 143 -9.08 -1.99 14.63
C VAL A 143 -8.50 -3.35 15.01
N PHE A 144 -7.16 -3.47 15.01
CA PHE A 144 -6.48 -4.72 15.34
C PHE A 144 -6.02 -4.86 16.78
N ARG A 145 -5.99 -3.74 17.49
CA ARG A 145 -5.82 -3.70 18.94
C ARG A 145 -6.85 -2.76 19.51
N ALA A 146 -7.65 -3.22 20.46
CA ALA A 146 -8.68 -2.40 21.09
C ALA A 146 -8.07 -1.43 22.11
N VAL A 147 -8.90 -0.51 22.61
CA VAL A 147 -8.52 0.52 23.60
C VAL A 147 -7.90 -0.09 24.86
N ASP A 148 -8.38 -1.24 25.33
CA ASP A 148 -7.85 -1.95 26.51
C ASP A 148 -6.57 -2.76 26.20
N GLY A 149 -6.15 -2.81 24.94
CA GLY A 149 -5.01 -3.55 24.45
C GLY A 149 -5.30 -5.00 24.05
N SER A 150 -6.56 -5.46 24.12
CA SER A 150 -6.96 -6.77 23.60
C SER A 150 -6.86 -6.82 22.08
N LEU A 151 -6.52 -7.99 21.54
CA LEU A 151 -6.45 -8.21 20.09
C LEU A 151 -7.84 -8.60 19.59
N GLY A 152 -8.44 -7.74 18.77
CA GLY A 152 -9.84 -7.87 18.33
C GLY A 152 -10.01 -8.18 16.84
N TRP A 153 -8.94 -8.06 16.04
CA TRP A 153 -9.02 -8.29 14.60
C TRP A 153 -8.44 -9.65 14.23
N SER A 154 -9.25 -10.41 13.50
CA SER A 154 -8.74 -11.43 12.60
C SER A 154 -8.64 -10.76 11.22
N PRO A 155 -7.43 -10.48 10.69
CA PRO A 155 -7.32 -10.17 9.27
C PRO A 155 -8.02 -11.27 8.45
N PRO A 156 -8.53 -10.99 7.25
CA PRO A 156 -8.89 -12.06 6.33
C PRO A 156 -7.68 -13.00 6.22
N GLN A 157 -7.84 -14.24 6.66
CA GLN A 157 -6.76 -15.21 6.85
C GLN A 157 -6.17 -15.70 5.52
N GLN A 158 -6.77 -15.32 4.39
CA GLN A 158 -6.39 -15.70 3.05
C GLN A 158 -6.75 -14.60 2.07
N LEU A 159 -5.90 -14.43 1.04
CA LEU A 159 -6.32 -13.86 -0.23
C LEU A 159 -7.57 -14.60 -0.68
N THR A 160 -8.67 -13.88 -0.79
CA THR A 160 -9.94 -14.44 -1.24
C THR A 160 -9.95 -14.49 -2.77
N GLU A 161 -10.84 -15.31 -3.35
CA GLU A 161 -11.07 -15.27 -4.80
C GLU A 161 -11.41 -13.84 -5.28
N SER A 162 -12.04 -13.03 -4.41
CA SER A 162 -12.33 -11.62 -4.71
C SER A 162 -11.08 -10.75 -4.82
N ASP A 163 -10.01 -11.07 -4.09
CA ASP A 163 -8.73 -10.36 -4.18
C ASP A 163 -7.98 -10.73 -5.47
N GLU A 164 -8.09 -12.00 -5.88
CA GLU A 164 -7.55 -12.48 -7.16
C GLU A 164 -8.31 -11.87 -8.36
N GLU A 165 -9.64 -11.74 -8.28
CA GLU A 165 -10.44 -11.05 -9.29
C GLU A 165 -10.07 -9.57 -9.41
N ARG A 166 -9.84 -8.89 -8.27
CA ARG A 166 -9.36 -7.50 -8.24
C ARG A 166 -7.97 -7.37 -8.88
N LEU A 167 -7.06 -8.30 -8.61
CA LEU A 167 -5.73 -8.33 -9.22
C LEU A 167 -5.82 -8.52 -10.74
N LYS A 168 -6.61 -9.49 -11.21
CA LYS A 168 -6.83 -9.73 -12.65
C LYS A 168 -7.44 -8.52 -13.35
N ALA A 169 -8.36 -7.81 -12.69
CA ALA A 169 -8.93 -6.58 -13.22
C ALA A 169 -7.88 -5.46 -13.33
N ALA A 170 -7.03 -5.30 -12.31
CA ALA A 170 -5.93 -4.34 -12.31
C ALA A 170 -4.89 -4.66 -13.40
N GLU A 171 -4.47 -5.91 -13.54
CA GLU A 171 -3.55 -6.34 -14.61
C GLU A 171 -4.12 -6.08 -16.01
N LYS A 172 -5.41 -6.37 -16.22
CA LYS A 172 -6.08 -6.10 -17.49
C LYS A 172 -6.10 -4.61 -17.80
N ARG A 173 -6.26 -3.77 -16.77
CA ARG A 173 -6.24 -2.33 -16.88
C ARG A 173 -4.85 -1.80 -17.24
N VAL A 174 -3.80 -2.27 -16.56
CA VAL A 174 -2.41 -1.91 -16.84
C VAL A 174 -2.03 -2.32 -18.26
N LYS A 175 -2.37 -3.55 -18.69
CA LYS A 175 -2.13 -4.02 -20.06
C LYS A 175 -2.82 -3.17 -21.12
N ARG A 176 -4.03 -2.67 -20.83
CA ARG A 176 -4.74 -1.75 -21.72
C ARG A 176 -4.04 -0.39 -21.79
N GLN A 177 -3.60 0.16 -20.66
CA GLN A 177 -2.88 1.44 -20.64
C GLN A 177 -1.56 1.36 -21.41
N LEU A 178 -0.79 0.27 -21.24
CA LEU A 178 0.44 0.03 -22.01
C LEU A 178 0.17 -0.13 -23.52
N SER A 179 -0.95 -0.76 -23.91
CA SER A 179 -1.29 -0.88 -25.34
C SER A 179 -1.76 0.43 -25.97
N ASP A 180 -2.34 1.32 -25.18
CA ASP A 180 -2.83 2.61 -25.64
C ASP A 180 -1.66 3.63 -25.75
N GLU A 181 -0.63 3.54 -24.89
CA GLU A 181 0.60 4.37 -24.98
C GLU A 181 1.54 3.97 -26.14
N ASP A 182 1.61 2.68 -26.51
CA ASP A 182 2.39 2.21 -27.66
C ASP A 182 1.75 2.59 -29.02
N SER A 183 0.48 3.02 -29.04
CA SER A 183 -0.24 3.39 -30.27
C SER A 183 0.16 4.76 -30.84
N ASP A 184 0.86 5.60 -30.08
CA ASP A 184 1.28 6.95 -30.53
C ASP A 184 2.67 6.99 -31.17
N TYR A 185 3.34 5.84 -31.33
CA TYR A 185 4.61 5.76 -32.05
C TYR A 185 4.37 5.71 -33.58
N ILE A 186 4.37 6.87 -34.22
CA ILE A 186 4.54 7.01 -35.67
C ILE A 186 6.04 7.18 -35.95
N PRO A 187 6.75 6.18 -36.51
CA PRO A 187 8.12 6.40 -36.93
C PRO A 187 8.15 7.32 -38.16
N GLU A 188 8.94 8.40 -38.07
CA GLU A 188 9.28 9.28 -39.20
C GLU A 188 10.06 8.57 -40.31
#